data_AF-A0A7L1AKD7-F1
#
_entry.id   AF-A0A7L1AKD7-F1
#
_cell.length_a   1.000
_cell.length_b   1.000
_cell.length_c   1.000
_cell.angle_alpha   90.00
_cell.angle_beta   90.00
_cell.angle_gamma   90.00
#
_symmetry.space_group_name_H-M   'P 1'
#
loop_
_entity.id
_entity.type
_entity.pdbx_description
1 polymer ?
#
loop_
_entity_poly.entity_id
_entity_poly.type
_entity_poly.pdbx_seq_one_letter_code
_entity_poly.pdbx_strand_id
1 'polypeptide(L)'
;EQLTATKSGRSHLRSRGAYPVLRELHAREKDPEVLGACLKVIQVLIGDEPEEGMENLLEVQVPEELERRFRNQEEEEEREKAPEAPR
;
A
#
# COMPACT_ATOMS: atom_id res chain seq x y z
N GLU A 1 1.86 -12.37 -11.50
CA GLU A 1 2.69 -11.80 -10.42
C GLU A 1 2.20 -10.39 -10.09
N GLN A 2 2.26 -9.97 -8.82
CA GLN A 2 1.88 -8.61 -8.42
C GLN A 2 2.97 -7.62 -8.84
N LEU A 3 2.63 -6.62 -9.68
CA LEU A 3 3.61 -5.69 -10.25
C LEU A 3 4.36 -4.87 -9.20
N THR A 4 3.72 -4.51 -8.09
CA THR A 4 4.35 -3.70 -7.03
C THR A 4 5.25 -4.51 -6.11
N ALA A 5 5.21 -5.84 -6.16
CA ALA A 5 6.02 -6.71 -5.30
C ALA A 5 7.52 -6.61 -5.64
N THR A 6 7.86 -6.48 -6.92
CA THR A 6 9.26 -6.43 -7.38
C THR A 6 9.73 -5.00 -7.64
N LYS A 7 11.01 -4.75 -7.38
CA LYS A 7 11.68 -3.48 -7.72
C LYS A 7 11.54 -3.09 -9.18
N SER A 8 11.66 -4.06 -10.09
CA SER A 8 11.48 -3.83 -11.54
C SER A 8 10.06 -3.34 -11.85
N GLY A 9 9.04 -3.96 -11.28
CA GLY A 9 7.65 -3.55 -11.50
C GLY A 9 7.33 -2.19 -10.87
N ARG A 10 7.82 -1.89 -9.66
CA ARG A 10 7.72 -0.53 -9.07
C ARG A 10 8.40 0.52 -9.94
N SER A 11 9.62 0.25 -10.39
CA SER A 11 10.39 1.14 -11.27
C SER A 11 9.65 1.40 -12.59
N HIS A 12 9.06 0.35 -13.17
CA HIS A 12 8.23 0.47 -14.36
C HIS A 12 7.03 1.40 -14.13
N LEU A 13 6.26 1.18 -13.06
CA LEU A 13 5.09 2.00 -12.72
C LEU A 13 5.47 3.46 -12.45
N ARG A 14 6.55 3.72 -11.70
CA ARG A 14 7.06 5.08 -11.44
C ARG A 14 7.44 5.78 -12.75
N SER A 15 8.17 5.11 -13.64
CA SER A 15 8.61 5.67 -14.92
C SER A 15 7.45 6.04 -15.86
N ARG A 16 6.28 5.40 -15.70
CA ARG A 16 5.07 5.63 -16.48
C ARG A 16 4.14 6.68 -15.87
N GLY A 17 4.50 7.29 -14.75
CA GLY A 17 3.66 8.28 -14.09
C GLY A 17 2.42 7.68 -13.43
N ALA A 18 2.50 6.44 -12.92
CA ALA A 18 1.37 5.81 -12.23
C ALA A 18 0.96 6.57 -10.95
N TYR A 19 1.92 7.12 -10.20
CA TYR A 19 1.65 7.82 -8.94
C TYR A 19 0.72 9.05 -9.11
N PRO A 20 0.99 10.01 -10.03
CA PRO A 20 0.08 11.13 -10.25
C PRO A 20 -1.36 10.70 -10.58
N VAL A 21 -1.52 9.64 -11.39
CA VAL A 21 -2.84 9.11 -11.76
C VAL A 21 -3.57 8.52 -10.55
N LEU A 22 -2.88 7.67 -9.78
CA LEU A 22 -3.45 7.03 -8.59
C LEU A 22 -3.80 8.04 -7.51
N ARG A 23 -2.94 9.05 -7.29
CA ARG A 23 -3.20 10.14 -6.33
C ARG A 23 -4.45 10.91 -6.70
N GLU A 24 -4.64 11.17 -7.99
CA GLU A 24 -5.79 11.90 -8.48
C GLU A 24 -7.09 11.08 -8.38
N LEU A 25 -7.02 9.78 -8.67
CA LEU A 25 -8.12 8.85 -8.43
C LEU A 25 -8.49 8.82 -6.94
N HIS A 26 -7.51 8.62 -6.06
CA HIS A 26 -7.71 8.60 -4.61
C HIS A 26 -8.35 9.91 -4.08
N ALA A 27 -8.00 11.07 -4.66
CA ALA A 27 -8.58 12.35 -4.22
C ALA A 27 -10.07 12.51 -4.58
N ARG A 28 -10.55 11.82 -5.63
CA ARG A 28 -11.92 11.96 -6.14
C ARG A 28 -12.84 10.80 -5.79
N GLU A 29 -12.27 9.62 -5.56
CA GLU A 29 -13.01 8.41 -5.27
C GLU A 29 -13.81 8.53 -3.95
N LYS A 30 -14.93 7.81 -3.90
CA LYS A 30 -15.83 7.72 -2.74
C LYS A 30 -16.01 6.29 -2.26
N ASP A 31 -15.73 5.31 -3.12
CA ASP A 31 -15.75 3.91 -2.71
C ASP A 31 -14.59 3.62 -1.75
N PRO A 32 -14.88 3.18 -0.50
CA PRO A 32 -13.85 2.95 0.52
C PRO A 32 -12.90 1.80 0.17
N GLU A 33 -13.36 0.79 -0.58
CA GLU A 33 -12.51 -0.31 -1.02
C GLU A 33 -11.51 0.17 -2.08
N VAL A 34 -11.98 0.98 -3.03
CA VAL A 34 -11.12 1.57 -4.07
C VAL A 34 -10.12 2.55 -3.46
N LEU A 35 -10.54 3.38 -2.49
CA LEU A 35 -9.65 4.27 -1.75
C LEU A 35 -8.54 3.48 -1.04
N GLY A 36 -8.90 2.43 -0.31
CA GLY A 36 -7.94 1.57 0.38
C GLY A 36 -6.96 0.89 -0.58
N ALA A 37 -7.46 0.38 -1.72
CA ALA A 37 -6.60 -0.21 -2.74
C ALA A 37 -5.63 0.82 -3.35
N CYS A 38 -6.12 2.01 -3.68
CA CYS A 38 -5.29 3.09 -4.22
C CYS A 38 -4.21 3.51 -3.23
N LEU A 39 -4.57 3.67 -1.95
CA LEU A 39 -3.64 4.06 -0.89
C LEU A 39 -2.50 3.03 -0.75
N LYS A 40 -2.82 1.73 -0.72
CA LYS A 40 -1.80 0.66 -0.62
C LYS A 40 -0.81 0.69 -1.79
N VAL A 41 -1.29 0.89 -3.01
CA VAL A 41 -0.41 1.02 -4.18
C VAL A 41 0.44 2.29 -4.10
N ILE A 42 -0.15 3.42 -3.70
CA ILE A 42 0.56 4.68 -3.54
C ILE A 42 1.68 4.54 -2.51
N GLN A 43 1.41 3.96 -1.34
CA GLN A 43 2.39 3.76 -0.27
C GLN A 43 3.62 3.00 -0.78
N VAL A 44 3.42 1.91 -1.52
CA VAL A 44 4.50 1.12 -2.11
C VAL A 44 5.27 1.89 -3.19
N LEU A 45 4.60 2.75 -3.96
CA LEU A 45 5.26 3.54 -5.01
C LEU A 45 6.04 4.73 -4.46
N ILE A 46 5.65 5.33 -3.34
CA ILE A 46 6.38 6.45 -2.73
C ILE A 46 7.45 6.01 -1.73
N GLY A 47 7.37 4.77 -1.24
CA GLY A 47 8.36 4.21 -0.33
C GLY A 47 9.73 4.03 -0.98
N ASP A 48 10.76 4.07 -0.14
CA ASP A 48 12.14 3.81 -0.54
C ASP A 48 12.31 2.36 -1.02
N GLU A 49 13.28 2.16 -1.91
CA GLU A 49 13.63 0.82 -2.36
C GLU A 49 14.47 0.10 -1.28
N PRO A 50 14.19 -1.18 -1.00
CA PRO A 50 14.94 -1.96 -0.04
C PRO A 50 16.35 -2.29 -0.56
N GLU A 51 17.17 -2.86 0.32
CA GLU A 51 18.56 -3.24 0.05
C GLU A 51 18.66 -4.31 -1.06
N GLU A 52 19.86 -4.44 -1.64
CA GLU A 52 20.14 -5.46 -2.65
C GLU A 52 19.92 -6.86 -2.06
N GLY A 53 19.20 -7.72 -2.79
CA GLY A 53 18.74 -9.02 -2.30
C GLY A 53 17.36 -9.01 -1.63
N MET A 54 16.74 -7.84 -1.44
CA MET A 54 15.37 -7.70 -0.89
C MET A 54 14.38 -7.15 -1.93
N GLU A 55 14.63 -7.40 -3.21
CA GLU A 55 13.93 -6.72 -4.30
C GLU A 55 12.46 -7.14 -4.47
N ASN A 56 12.11 -8.35 -4.04
CA ASN A 56 10.75 -8.86 -3.99
C ASN A 56 10.20 -8.78 -2.57
N LEU A 57 9.29 -7.84 -2.31
CA LEU A 57 8.70 -7.58 -1.00
C LEU A 57 7.91 -8.77 -0.44
N LEU A 58 7.52 -9.74 -1.29
CA LEU A 58 6.84 -10.96 -0.85
C LEU A 58 7.80 -12.03 -0.34
N GLU A 59 9.10 -11.89 -0.57
CA GLU A 59 10.15 -12.83 -0.15
C GLU A 59 10.98 -12.31 1.03
N VAL A 60 10.78 -11.06 1.43
CA VAL A 60 11.49 -10.43 2.55
C VAL A 60 10.92 -10.93 3.87
N GLN A 61 11.79 -11.35 4.79
CA GLN A 61 11.39 -11.62 6.17
C GLN A 61 11.11 -10.32 6.90
N VAL A 62 9.90 -10.18 7.42
CA VAL A 62 9.48 -9.00 8.18
C VAL A 62 9.83 -9.23 9.66
N PRO A 63 10.61 -8.33 10.30
CA PRO A 63 10.84 -8.38 11.74
C PRO A 63 9.52 -8.33 12.54
N GLU A 64 9.44 -9.06 13.66
CA GLU A 64 8.22 -9.18 14.47
C GLU A 64 7.66 -7.81 14.93
N GLU A 65 8.52 -6.84 15.24
CA GLU A 65 8.09 -5.49 15.60
C GLU A 65 7.33 -4.80 14.45
N LEU A 66 7.82 -4.95 13.21
CA LEU A 66 7.18 -4.38 12.04
C LEU A 66 5.88 -5.13 11.72
N GLU A 67 5.85 -6.46 11.84
CA GLU A 67 4.62 -7.23 11.70
C GLU A 67 3.53 -6.78 12.68
N ARG A 68 3.88 -6.53 13.94
CA ARG A 68 2.94 -6.00 14.94
C ARG A 68 2.44 -4.61 14.56
N ARG A 69 3.33 -3.73 14.10
CA ARG A 69 2.94 -2.37 13.66
C ARG A 69 1.97 -2.42 12.48
N PHE A 70 2.24 -3.25 11.47
CA PHE A 70 1.34 -3.41 10.32
C PHE A 70 -0.02 -3.95 10.74
N ARG A 71 -0.06 -4.96 11.61
CA ARG A 71 -1.32 -5.50 12.16
C ARG A 71 -2.14 -4.43 12.89
N ASN A 72 -1.50 -3.64 13.74
CA ASN A 72 -2.19 -2.58 14.48
C ASN A 72 -2.78 -1.52 13.53
N GLN A 73 -2.06 -1.16 12.47
CA GLN A 73 -2.56 -0.23 11.44
C GLN A 73 -3.76 -0.81 10.70
N GLU A 74 -3.72 -2.08 10.31
CA GLU A 74 -4.85 -2.76 9.68
C GLU A 74 -6.09 -2.82 10.60
N GLU A 75 -5.90 -3.14 11.89
CA GLU A 75 -6.98 -3.14 12.89
C GLU A 75 -7.58 -1.74 13.11
N GLU A 76 -6.76 -0.69 13.10
CA GLU A 76 -7.21 0.69 13.22
C GLU A 76 -8.01 1.10 11.98
N GLU A 77 -7.53 0.80 10.77
CA GLU A 77 -8.24 1.04 9.52
C GLU A 77 -9.59 0.28 9.46
N GLU A 78 -9.65 -0.95 9.95
CA GLU A 78 -10.90 -1.72 10.01
C GLU A 78 -11.91 -1.12 11.00
N ARG A 79 -11.43 -0.63 12.16
CA ARG A 79 -12.29 0.06 13.14
C ARG A 79 -12.86 1.36 12.58
N GLU A 80 -12.08 2.13 11.82
CA GLU A 80 -12.56 3.36 11.17
C GLU A 80 -13.59 3.07 10.07
N LYS A 81 -13.52 1.90 9.42
CA LYS A 81 -14.50 1.46 8.42
C LYS A 81 -15.77 0.88 9.02
N ALA A 82 -15.75 0.48 10.29
CA ALA A 82 -16.92 -0.05 10.96
C ALA A 82 -17.96 1.07 11.17
N PRO A 83 -19.23 0.88 10.76
CA PRO A 83 -20.26 1.89 11.00
C PRO A 83 -20.41 2.11 12.50
N GLU A 84 -20.45 3.38 12.94
CA GLU A 84 -20.87 3.72 14.31
C GLU A 84 -22.20 3.00 14.58
N ALA A 85 -22.19 2.07 15.53
CA ALA A 85 -23.42 1.44 15.98
C ALA A 85 -24.38 2.54 16.45
N PRO A 86 -25.65 2.56 16.00
CA PRO A 86 -26.60 3.57 16.43
C PRO A 86 -26.72 3.51 17.96
N ARG A 87 -26.48 4.66 18.61
CA ARG A 87 -26.70 4.84 20.06
C ARG A 87 -28.17 4.72 20.42
#